data_AF-A0A7J4M344-F1
#
_entry.id   AF-A0A7J4M344-F1
#
_cell.length_a   1.000
_cell.length_b   1.000
_cell.length_c   1.000
_cell.angle_alpha   90.00
_cell.angle_beta   90.00
_cell.angle_gamma   90.00
#
_symmetry.space_group_name_H-M   'P 1'
#
loop_
_entity.id
_entity.type
_entity.pdbx_description
1 polymer ?
#
loop_
_entity_poly.entity_id
_entity_poly.type
_entity_poly.pdbx_seq_one_letter_code
_entity_poly.pdbx_strand_id
1 'polypeptide(L)'
;MIPEDVFTLLLNIADEKIRNEAHNNIVSRYDSNWGAKLGGDNSYKNRKKQIYSNMRYIRSFRQSPKIPKDSEIDTDIWELIGICLGDGCLSKYFSKYENRWQYEVLFTGNLKDDTKYYEDCIIPILRSKFDLRTNYHARTKENVIYIAIKSKRIFNFFKLLGMPVGKKKDKIRITNTMFNSSSNIKAAILRGLLDTDGHIFARKDEDYKYPHLKITSASNKFLNDIKILINEFNMPAYIHGDDVLIRGSKNLKKWMKIIGSSHPINNYRYKQWLETGKLLPKHQLSFELPNIQDKNHIKGS
;
A
#
# COMPACT_ATOMS: atom_id res chain seq x y z
N MET A 1 17.04 -44.78 7.25
CA MET A 1 17.39 -43.41 7.65
C MET A 1 16.61 -43.07 8.92
N ILE A 2 17.29 -42.55 9.93
CA ILE A 2 16.75 -42.28 11.26
C ILE A 2 17.09 -40.83 11.65
N PRO A 3 16.25 -40.15 12.44
CA PRO A 3 16.56 -38.82 12.95
C PRO A 3 17.89 -38.78 13.71
N GLU A 4 18.63 -37.68 13.59
CA GLU A 4 19.99 -37.55 14.13
C GLU A 4 20.08 -37.78 15.65
N ASP A 5 19.09 -37.27 16.37
CA ASP A 5 18.93 -37.42 17.81
C ASP A 5 18.65 -38.89 18.22
N VAL A 6 17.77 -39.57 17.49
CA VAL A 6 17.48 -41.00 17.70
C VAL A 6 18.70 -41.85 17.36
N PHE A 7 19.43 -41.49 16.31
CA PHE A 7 20.67 -42.18 15.95
C PHE A 7 21.74 -42.04 17.02
N THR A 8 21.93 -40.83 17.55
CA THR A 8 22.87 -40.55 18.64
C THR A 8 22.51 -41.33 19.90
N LEU A 9 21.22 -41.42 20.23
CA LEU A 9 20.74 -42.22 21.36
C LEU A 9 21.04 -43.72 21.16
N LEU A 10 20.81 -44.27 19.97
CA LEU A 10 21.07 -45.67 19.65
C LEU A 10 22.57 -46.01 19.71
N LEU A 11 23.45 -45.11 19.25
CA LEU A 11 24.90 -45.30 19.35
C LEU A 11 25.39 -45.36 20.80
N ASN A 12 24.81 -44.55 21.69
CA ASN A 12 25.20 -44.52 23.10
C ASN A 12 24.84 -45.81 23.86
N ILE A 13 23.88 -46.59 23.35
CA ILE A 13 23.43 -47.84 23.95
C ILE A 13 24.07 -49.07 23.27
N ALA A 14 24.65 -48.89 22.08
CA ALA A 14 25.25 -49.96 21.30
C ALA A 14 26.67 -50.35 21.80
N ASP A 15 27.04 -51.62 21.60
CA ASP A 15 28.40 -52.10 21.86
C ASP A 15 29.43 -51.46 20.90
N GLU A 16 30.72 -51.59 21.25
CA GLU A 16 31.82 -50.93 20.54
C GLU A 16 31.95 -51.41 19.08
N LYS A 17 31.60 -52.68 18.80
CA LYS A 17 31.66 -53.26 17.47
C LYS A 17 30.58 -52.66 16.56
N ILE A 18 29.35 -52.56 17.05
CA ILE A 18 28.20 -51.97 16.33
C ILE A 18 28.40 -50.47 16.12
N ARG A 19 28.97 -49.74 17.10
CA ARG A 19 29.30 -48.31 16.96
C ARG A 19 30.28 -48.05 15.82
N ASN A 20 31.35 -48.84 15.75
CA ASN A 20 32.37 -48.70 14.70
C ASN A 20 31.82 -49.05 13.31
N GLU A 21 30.94 -50.04 13.22
CA GLU A 21 30.30 -50.44 11.96
C GLU A 21 29.25 -49.42 11.49
N ALA A 22 28.49 -48.82 12.43
CA ALA A 22 27.48 -47.80 12.14
C ALA A 22 28.08 -46.45 11.71
N HIS A 23 29.24 -46.07 12.26
CA HIS A 23 29.96 -44.86 11.84
C HIS A 23 30.43 -44.93 10.38
N ASN A 24 30.77 -46.13 9.90
CA ASN A 24 31.32 -46.34 8.56
C ASN A 24 30.24 -46.53 7.47
N ASN A 25 29.00 -46.86 7.84
CA ASN A 25 28.00 -47.34 6.88
C ASN A 25 26.70 -46.51 6.75
N ILE A 26 26.48 -45.44 7.53
CA ILE A 26 25.18 -44.73 7.47
C ILE A 26 25.19 -43.51 6.53
N VAL A 27 24.48 -43.71 5.42
CA VAL A 27 24.19 -42.75 4.36
C VAL A 27 22.99 -41.87 4.76
N SER A 28 23.28 -40.60 5.04
CA SER A 28 22.36 -39.47 5.29
C SER A 28 21.49 -39.50 6.56
N ARG A 29 21.53 -38.35 7.27
CA ARG A 29 20.84 -38.05 8.53
C ARG A 29 19.76 -37.01 8.26
N TYR A 30 18.59 -37.15 8.87
CA TYR A 30 17.50 -36.19 8.75
C TYR A 30 17.41 -35.30 9.99
N ASP A 31 16.91 -34.07 9.79
CA ASP A 31 16.54 -33.17 10.89
C ASP A 31 15.59 -33.90 11.87
N SER A 32 15.74 -33.62 13.16
CA SER A 32 14.95 -34.23 14.24
C SER A 32 13.43 -34.08 14.08
N ASN A 33 12.98 -33.07 13.34
CA ASN A 33 11.56 -32.82 13.05
C ASN A 33 11.06 -33.40 11.71
N TRP A 34 11.88 -34.17 10.97
CA TRP A 34 11.56 -34.66 9.63
C TRP A 34 10.23 -35.43 9.58
N GLY A 35 9.99 -36.33 10.54
CA GLY A 35 8.75 -37.11 10.62
C GLY A 35 7.53 -36.23 10.84
N ALA A 36 7.64 -35.20 11.68
CA ALA A 36 6.58 -34.22 11.92
C ALA A 36 6.33 -33.34 10.67
N LYS A 37 7.38 -32.97 9.95
CA LYS A 37 7.30 -32.19 8.71
C LYS A 37 6.61 -32.98 7.59
N LEU A 38 6.99 -34.24 7.39
CA LEU A 38 6.36 -35.15 6.44
C LEU A 38 4.91 -35.47 6.81
N GLY A 39 4.64 -35.74 8.10
CA GLY A 39 3.29 -35.96 8.60
C GLY A 39 2.41 -34.73 8.39
N GLY A 40 2.93 -33.53 8.67
CA GLY A 40 2.28 -32.25 8.41
C GLY A 40 2.00 -32.01 6.93
N ASP A 41 2.99 -32.22 6.06
CA ASP A 41 2.85 -32.06 4.61
C ASP A 41 1.85 -33.05 4.01
N ASN A 42 1.87 -34.32 4.43
CA ASN A 42 0.92 -35.33 3.98
C ASN A 42 -0.50 -35.07 4.48
N SER A 43 -0.64 -34.69 5.76
CA SER A 43 -1.91 -34.25 6.34
C SER A 43 -2.48 -33.04 5.61
N TYR A 44 -1.64 -32.04 5.32
CA TYR A 44 -2.04 -30.84 4.59
C TYR A 44 -2.45 -31.20 3.16
N LYS A 45 -1.66 -31.99 2.42
CA LYS A 45 -2.01 -32.44 1.06
C LYS A 45 -3.36 -33.18 1.02
N ASN A 46 -3.60 -34.07 1.97
CA ASN A 46 -4.83 -34.88 2.01
C ASN A 46 -6.06 -34.08 2.46
N ARG A 47 -5.89 -33.10 3.36
CA ARG A 47 -7.01 -32.29 3.89
C ARG A 47 -7.13 -30.91 3.25
N LYS A 48 -6.27 -30.56 2.29
CA LYS A 48 -6.20 -29.24 1.66
C LYS A 48 -7.56 -28.74 1.17
N LYS A 49 -8.28 -29.59 0.42
CA LYS A 49 -9.63 -29.26 -0.10
C LYS A 49 -10.63 -29.01 1.02
N GLN A 50 -10.60 -29.83 2.07
CA GLN A 50 -11.52 -29.73 3.20
C GLN A 50 -11.21 -28.54 4.12
N ILE A 51 -9.93 -28.22 4.32
CA ILE A 51 -9.50 -27.01 5.02
C ILE A 51 -10.01 -25.77 4.26
N TYR A 52 -9.90 -25.73 2.92
CA TYR A 52 -10.46 -24.63 2.14
C TYR A 52 -11.98 -24.55 2.19
N SER A 53 -12.70 -25.68 2.12
CA SER A 53 -14.16 -25.65 2.25
C SER A 53 -14.57 -25.11 3.62
N ASN A 54 -13.88 -25.51 4.69
CA ASN A 54 -14.14 -25.04 6.04
C ASN A 54 -13.80 -23.56 6.21
N MET A 55 -12.64 -23.11 5.70
CA MET A 55 -12.29 -21.68 5.69
C MET A 55 -13.29 -20.85 4.87
N ARG A 56 -13.82 -21.41 3.77
CA ARG A 56 -14.85 -20.75 2.96
C ARG A 56 -16.16 -20.62 3.72
N TYR A 57 -16.57 -21.69 4.41
CA TYR A 57 -17.75 -21.68 5.28
C TYR A 57 -17.61 -20.65 6.41
N ILE A 58 -16.47 -20.61 7.10
CA ILE A 58 -16.19 -19.59 8.11
C ILE A 58 -16.21 -18.17 7.50
N ARG A 59 -15.63 -17.99 6.30
CA ARG A 59 -15.65 -16.70 5.60
C ARG A 59 -17.03 -16.29 5.12
N SER A 60 -17.97 -17.20 4.86
CA SER A 60 -19.34 -16.82 4.51
C SER A 60 -20.11 -16.19 5.68
N PHE A 61 -19.69 -16.42 6.92
CA PHE A 61 -20.23 -15.71 8.09
C PHE A 61 -19.58 -14.35 8.34
N ARG A 62 -18.50 -13.99 7.62
CA ARG A 62 -17.94 -12.64 7.74
C ARG A 62 -18.94 -11.64 7.18
N GLN A 63 -19.20 -10.59 7.95
CA GLN A 63 -19.98 -9.45 7.48
C GLN A 63 -19.40 -8.95 6.16
N SER A 64 -20.29 -8.75 5.18
CA SER A 64 -19.91 -8.15 3.91
C SER A 64 -19.53 -6.69 4.16
N PRO A 65 -18.49 -6.17 3.49
CA PRO A 65 -18.13 -4.77 3.65
C PRO A 65 -19.30 -3.83 3.32
N LYS A 66 -19.47 -2.79 4.14
CA LYS A 66 -20.44 -1.73 3.87
C LYS A 66 -20.03 -1.03 2.58
N ILE A 67 -21.01 -0.70 1.74
CA ILE A 67 -20.81 0.22 0.63
C ILE A 67 -21.51 1.52 1.02
N PRO A 68 -20.79 2.65 1.04
CA PRO A 68 -21.37 3.96 1.29
C PRO A 68 -22.58 4.22 0.39
N LYS A 69 -23.65 4.76 0.97
CA LYS A 69 -24.77 5.30 0.18
C LYS A 69 -24.34 6.58 -0.53
N ASP A 70 -25.06 7.01 -1.56
CA ASP A 70 -24.74 8.23 -2.31
C ASP A 70 -24.60 9.47 -1.40
N SER A 71 -25.44 9.60 -0.38
CA SER A 71 -25.38 10.67 0.63
C SER A 71 -24.16 10.59 1.56
N GLU A 72 -23.49 9.45 1.61
CA GLU A 72 -22.28 9.19 2.42
C GLU A 72 -21.00 9.31 1.57
N ILE A 73 -21.11 9.60 0.26
CA ILE A 73 -19.96 9.82 -0.61
C ILE A 73 -19.45 11.25 -0.44
N ASP A 74 -18.45 11.38 0.43
CA ASP A 74 -17.85 12.66 0.82
C ASP A 74 -16.37 12.78 0.41
N THR A 75 -15.72 13.84 0.87
CA THR A 75 -14.33 14.14 0.55
C THR A 75 -13.37 13.02 0.89
N ASP A 76 -13.60 12.25 1.97
CA ASP A 76 -12.67 11.19 2.37
C ASP A 76 -12.65 10.05 1.33
N ILE A 77 -13.82 9.71 0.77
CA ILE A 77 -13.91 8.72 -0.30
C ILE A 77 -13.20 9.22 -1.55
N TRP A 78 -13.40 10.49 -1.91
CA TRP A 78 -12.77 11.07 -3.09
C TRP A 78 -11.27 11.28 -2.92
N GLU A 79 -10.79 11.49 -1.70
CA GLU A 79 -9.37 11.44 -1.36
C GLU A 79 -8.82 10.03 -1.55
N LEU A 80 -9.50 8.98 -1.09
CA LEU A 80 -9.13 7.59 -1.40
C LEU A 80 -9.09 7.31 -2.90
N ILE A 81 -9.98 7.92 -3.69
CA ILE A 81 -9.93 7.83 -5.16
C ILE A 81 -8.69 8.54 -5.71
N GLY A 82 -8.34 9.73 -5.22
CA GLY A 82 -7.10 10.43 -5.57
C GLY A 82 -5.86 9.60 -5.28
N ILE A 83 -5.76 9.04 -4.08
CA ILE A 83 -4.69 8.10 -3.67
C ILE A 83 -4.68 6.89 -4.60
N CYS A 84 -5.85 6.33 -4.88
CA CYS A 84 -5.97 5.18 -5.76
C CYS A 84 -5.56 5.49 -7.20
N LEU A 85 -5.79 6.70 -7.69
CA LEU A 85 -5.38 7.13 -9.03
C LEU A 85 -3.86 7.19 -9.13
N GLY A 86 -3.17 7.68 -8.11
CA GLY A 86 -1.70 7.65 -8.09
C GLY A 86 -1.14 6.26 -7.84
N ASP A 87 -0.98 5.89 -6.58
CA ASP A 87 -0.32 4.63 -6.18
C ASP A 87 -1.25 3.42 -5.95
N GLY A 88 -2.56 3.55 -6.20
CA GLY A 88 -3.47 2.41 -6.07
C GLY A 88 -3.48 1.43 -7.24
N CYS A 89 -4.25 0.35 -7.12
CA CYS A 89 -4.53 -0.55 -8.23
C CYS A 89 -5.89 -1.24 -8.08
N LEU A 90 -6.69 -1.26 -9.14
CA LEU A 90 -7.86 -2.13 -9.26
C LEU A 90 -7.52 -3.33 -10.13
N SER A 91 -7.49 -4.52 -9.52
CA SER A 91 -7.11 -5.76 -10.20
C SER A 91 -8.25 -6.78 -10.22
N LYS A 92 -8.48 -7.36 -11.40
CA LYS A 92 -9.36 -8.51 -11.62
C LYS A 92 -8.55 -9.64 -12.27
N TYR A 93 -8.40 -10.77 -11.59
CA TYR A 93 -7.63 -11.91 -12.09
C TYR A 93 -8.25 -13.23 -11.66
N PHE A 94 -8.01 -14.29 -12.42
CA PHE A 94 -8.42 -15.64 -12.06
C PHE A 94 -7.39 -16.27 -11.14
N SER A 95 -7.75 -16.54 -9.88
CA SER A 95 -6.91 -17.30 -8.97
C SER A 95 -7.06 -18.77 -9.28
N LYS A 96 -6.01 -19.39 -9.87
CA LYS A 96 -5.96 -20.84 -10.10
C LYS A 96 -6.09 -21.63 -8.80
N TYR A 97 -5.49 -21.11 -7.73
CA TYR A 97 -5.51 -21.73 -6.41
C TYR A 97 -6.92 -21.72 -5.77
N GLU A 98 -7.65 -20.61 -5.89
CA GLU A 98 -9.03 -20.54 -5.38
C GLU A 98 -10.09 -20.93 -6.42
N ASN A 99 -9.65 -21.30 -7.63
CA ASN A 99 -10.46 -21.60 -8.81
C ASN A 99 -11.60 -20.59 -9.05
N ARG A 100 -11.30 -19.28 -8.91
CA ARG A 100 -12.29 -18.21 -9.04
C ARG A 100 -11.67 -16.86 -9.40
N TRP A 101 -12.51 -15.97 -9.93
CA TRP A 101 -12.15 -14.56 -10.10
C TRP A 101 -11.97 -13.86 -8.75
N GLN A 102 -10.86 -13.16 -8.61
CA GLN A 102 -10.56 -12.22 -7.54
C GLN A 102 -10.78 -10.79 -8.02
N TYR A 103 -11.20 -9.95 -7.09
CA TYR A 103 -11.44 -8.53 -7.28
C TYR A 103 -10.74 -7.82 -6.13
N GLU A 104 -9.73 -7.04 -6.47
CA GLU A 104 -8.79 -6.49 -5.50
C GLU A 104 -8.64 -4.99 -5.71
N VAL A 105 -8.78 -4.24 -4.61
CA VAL A 105 -8.36 -2.84 -4.51
C VAL A 105 -7.10 -2.82 -3.68
N LEU A 106 -6.02 -2.29 -4.23
CA LEU A 106 -4.71 -2.25 -3.62
C LEU A 106 -4.31 -0.78 -3.41
N PHE A 107 -3.78 -0.48 -2.23
CA PHE A 107 -3.07 0.77 -1.94
C PHE A 107 -1.63 0.38 -1.63
N THR A 108 -0.63 0.96 -2.31
CA THR A 108 0.79 0.70 -2.05
C THR A 108 1.55 1.98 -1.73
N GLY A 109 2.60 1.88 -0.93
CA GLY A 109 3.46 3.00 -0.57
C GLY A 109 4.82 2.52 -0.06
N ASN A 110 5.65 3.47 0.32
CA ASN A 110 6.94 3.27 0.96
C ASN A 110 6.80 2.97 2.46
N LEU A 111 7.38 1.87 2.92
CA LEU A 111 7.26 1.43 4.30
C LEU A 111 7.81 2.45 5.31
N LYS A 112 8.90 3.14 5.01
CA LYS A 112 9.47 4.12 5.94
C LYS A 112 8.66 5.41 5.94
N ASP A 113 8.31 5.88 4.76
CA ASP A 113 7.82 7.24 4.58
C ASP A 113 6.30 7.35 4.78
N ASP A 114 5.57 6.28 4.46
CA ASP A 114 4.11 6.32 4.34
C ASP A 114 3.41 5.55 5.47
N THR A 115 4.14 4.84 6.35
CA THR A 115 3.52 4.08 7.46
C THR A 115 2.56 4.95 8.27
N LYS A 116 3.00 6.16 8.65
CA LYS A 116 2.16 7.07 9.44
C LYS A 116 0.95 7.58 8.65
N TYR A 117 1.12 7.79 7.34
CA TYR A 117 0.02 8.17 6.45
C TYR A 117 -1.03 7.06 6.33
N TYR A 118 -0.59 5.80 6.24
CA TYR A 118 -1.48 4.65 6.23
C TYR A 118 -2.24 4.48 7.55
N GLU A 119 -1.55 4.63 8.68
CA GLU A 119 -2.11 4.49 10.01
C GLU A 119 -3.11 5.58 10.36
N ASP A 120 -2.78 6.84 10.05
CA ASP A 120 -3.55 8.00 10.51
C ASP A 120 -4.61 8.47 9.51
N CYS A 121 -4.45 8.16 8.22
CA CYS A 121 -5.38 8.60 7.17
C CYS A 121 -6.10 7.43 6.49
N ILE A 122 -5.38 6.58 5.77
CA ILE A 122 -6.01 5.59 4.88
C ILE A 122 -6.83 4.55 5.66
N ILE A 123 -6.26 3.96 6.71
CA ILE A 123 -6.93 2.92 7.51
C ILE A 123 -8.19 3.45 8.22
N PRO A 124 -8.16 4.63 8.89
CA PRO A 124 -9.36 5.22 9.47
C PRO A 124 -10.49 5.49 8.46
N ILE A 125 -10.18 5.97 7.26
CA ILE A 125 -11.20 6.17 6.22
C ILE A 125 -11.79 4.83 5.79
N LEU A 126 -10.94 3.81 5.53
CA LEU A 126 -11.41 2.48 5.15
C LEU A 126 -12.30 1.84 6.23
N ARG A 127 -11.94 2.00 7.50
CA ARG A 127 -12.74 1.53 8.64
C ARG A 127 -14.07 2.24 8.73
N SER A 128 -14.08 3.57 8.69
CA SER A 128 -15.30 4.36 8.87
C SER A 128 -16.28 4.25 7.70
N LYS A 129 -15.79 4.29 6.45
CA LYS A 129 -16.66 4.31 5.26
C LYS A 129 -17.12 2.92 4.84
N PHE A 130 -16.26 1.90 4.96
CA PHE A 130 -16.53 0.56 4.42
C PHE A 130 -16.70 -0.52 5.49
N ASP A 131 -16.61 -0.16 6.78
CA ASP A 131 -16.61 -1.09 7.92
C ASP A 131 -15.55 -2.19 7.77
N LEU A 132 -14.36 -1.79 7.28
CA LEU A 132 -13.26 -2.71 7.02
C LEU A 132 -12.32 -2.80 8.21
N ARG A 133 -12.26 -3.98 8.83
CA ARG A 133 -11.19 -4.33 9.76
C ARG A 133 -9.91 -4.69 9.01
N THR A 134 -9.31 -3.73 8.32
CA THR A 134 -8.05 -3.89 7.59
C THR A 134 -6.87 -3.33 8.39
N ASN A 135 -5.73 -3.99 8.23
CA ASN A 135 -4.40 -3.49 8.59
C ASN A 135 -3.55 -3.50 7.32
N TYR A 136 -2.45 -2.76 7.33
CA TYR A 136 -1.47 -2.84 6.26
C TYR A 136 -0.60 -4.08 6.41
N HIS A 137 0.01 -4.48 5.30
CA HIS A 137 1.06 -5.48 5.24
C HIS A 137 2.38 -4.79 4.91
N ALA A 138 3.46 -5.23 5.55
CA ALA A 138 4.81 -4.74 5.29
C ALA A 138 5.63 -5.79 4.56
N ARG A 139 6.40 -5.36 3.55
CA ARG A 139 7.47 -6.12 2.92
C ARG A 139 8.77 -5.38 3.17
N THR A 140 9.41 -5.70 4.29
CA THR A 140 10.60 -4.99 4.79
C THR A 140 11.76 -5.00 3.79
N LYS A 141 12.00 -6.14 3.12
CA LYS A 141 13.05 -6.28 2.09
C LYS A 141 12.84 -5.36 0.88
N GLU A 142 11.59 -5.12 0.52
CA GLU A 142 11.20 -4.29 -0.64
C GLU A 142 10.94 -2.83 -0.21
N ASN A 143 10.98 -2.54 1.10
CA ASN A 143 10.57 -1.27 1.69
C ASN A 143 9.15 -0.84 1.26
N VAL A 144 8.23 -1.80 1.15
CA VAL A 144 6.84 -1.58 0.71
C VAL A 144 5.86 -1.78 1.85
N ILE A 145 4.90 -0.87 1.95
CA ILE A 145 3.66 -1.03 2.73
C ILE A 145 2.49 -1.15 1.76
N TYR A 146 1.51 -2.01 2.06
CA TYR A 146 0.32 -2.11 1.23
C TYR A 146 -0.94 -2.56 1.98
N ILE A 147 -2.10 -2.15 1.50
CA ILE A 147 -3.41 -2.66 1.93
C ILE A 147 -4.07 -3.32 0.72
N ALA A 148 -4.43 -4.59 0.86
CA ALA A 148 -5.09 -5.37 -0.18
C ALA A 148 -6.53 -5.74 0.24
N ILE A 149 -7.52 -5.15 -0.44
CA ILE A 149 -8.94 -5.38 -0.16
C ILE A 149 -9.52 -6.30 -1.22
N LYS A 150 -9.78 -7.56 -0.85
CA LYS A 150 -10.35 -8.58 -1.74
C LYS A 150 -11.88 -8.61 -1.63
N SER A 151 -12.55 -7.64 -2.25
CA SER A 151 -14.01 -7.50 -2.24
C SER A 151 -14.54 -7.08 -3.59
N LYS A 152 -15.41 -7.91 -4.20
CA LYS A 152 -16.10 -7.56 -5.45
C LYS A 152 -16.96 -6.31 -5.31
N ARG A 153 -17.58 -6.09 -4.13
CA ARG A 153 -18.44 -4.93 -3.87
C ARG A 153 -17.62 -3.64 -3.87
N ILE A 154 -16.52 -3.61 -3.12
CA ILE A 154 -15.65 -2.43 -3.04
C ILE A 154 -14.96 -2.18 -4.38
N PHE A 155 -14.46 -3.23 -5.03
CA PHE A 155 -13.90 -3.12 -6.37
C PHE A 155 -14.88 -2.46 -7.35
N ASN A 156 -16.14 -2.92 -7.38
CA ASN A 156 -17.14 -2.34 -8.27
C ASN A 156 -17.49 -0.90 -7.89
N PHE A 157 -17.49 -0.55 -6.60
CA PHE A 157 -17.69 0.81 -6.13
C PHE A 157 -16.58 1.75 -6.62
N PHE A 158 -15.31 1.40 -6.43
CA PHE A 158 -14.18 2.21 -6.93
C PHE A 158 -14.21 2.31 -8.46
N LYS A 159 -14.53 1.21 -9.15
CA LYS A 159 -14.70 1.21 -10.62
C LYS A 159 -15.81 2.16 -11.06
N LEU A 160 -16.94 2.17 -10.35
CA LEU A 160 -18.08 3.07 -10.64
C LEU A 160 -17.67 4.54 -10.48
N LEU A 161 -16.83 4.84 -9.48
CA LEU A 161 -16.26 6.17 -9.26
C LEU A 161 -15.15 6.54 -10.26
N GLY A 162 -14.88 5.71 -11.27
CA GLY A 162 -13.99 6.04 -12.38
C GLY A 162 -12.59 5.42 -12.30
N MET A 163 -12.32 4.54 -11.33
CA MET A 163 -11.02 3.86 -11.27
C MET A 163 -10.83 2.88 -12.43
N PRO A 164 -9.75 2.99 -13.22
CA PRO A 164 -9.45 2.04 -14.29
C PRO A 164 -9.02 0.68 -13.72
N VAL A 165 -9.35 -0.39 -14.44
CA VAL A 165 -8.98 -1.77 -14.07
C VAL A 165 -7.70 -2.20 -14.81
N GLY A 166 -6.74 -2.73 -14.05
CA GLY A 166 -5.46 -3.23 -14.53
C GLY A 166 -4.42 -2.13 -14.74
N LYS A 167 -3.56 -2.30 -15.75
CA LYS A 167 -2.49 -1.33 -16.06
C LYS A 167 -3.09 0.04 -16.38
N LYS A 168 -2.60 1.07 -15.67
CA LYS A 168 -3.14 2.44 -15.68
C LYS A 168 -2.64 3.32 -16.82
N LYS A 169 -1.39 3.15 -17.28
CA LYS A 169 -0.65 4.08 -18.16
C LYS A 169 -1.53 4.75 -19.25
N ASP A 170 -2.25 3.94 -20.02
CA ASP A 170 -3.01 4.45 -21.17
C ASP A 170 -4.51 4.70 -20.87
N LYS A 171 -4.97 4.34 -19.68
CA LYS A 171 -6.39 4.33 -19.29
C LYS A 171 -6.75 5.35 -18.21
N ILE A 172 -5.76 5.75 -17.41
CA ILE A 172 -5.97 6.68 -16.30
C ILE A 172 -6.35 8.06 -16.82
N ARG A 173 -7.45 8.58 -16.30
CA ARG A 173 -8.05 9.87 -16.62
C ARG A 173 -8.79 10.40 -15.40
N ILE A 174 -8.92 11.71 -15.28
CA ILE A 174 -9.96 12.30 -14.44
C ILE A 174 -11.27 12.19 -15.22
N THR A 175 -12.30 11.58 -14.63
CA THR A 175 -13.57 11.37 -15.33
C THR A 175 -14.43 12.63 -15.34
N ASN A 176 -15.42 12.69 -16.24
CA ASN A 176 -16.38 13.80 -16.25
C ASN A 176 -17.12 13.96 -14.91
N THR A 177 -17.39 12.85 -14.21
CA THR A 177 -17.98 12.89 -12.86
C THR A 177 -17.10 13.65 -11.87
N MET A 178 -15.77 13.47 -11.95
CA MET A 178 -14.80 14.19 -11.12
C MET A 178 -14.64 15.65 -11.57
N PHE A 179 -14.65 15.92 -12.88
CA PHE A 179 -14.61 17.30 -13.39
C PHE A 179 -15.87 18.10 -13.07
N ASN A 180 -17.03 17.45 -12.96
CA ASN A 180 -18.30 18.11 -12.68
C ASN A 180 -18.65 18.11 -11.19
N SER A 181 -17.80 17.56 -10.32
CA SER A 181 -18.04 17.55 -8.88
C SER A 181 -17.78 18.92 -8.25
N SER A 182 -18.21 19.09 -6.99
CA SER A 182 -17.94 20.30 -6.22
C SER A 182 -16.45 20.54 -6.02
N SER A 183 -16.09 21.79 -5.71
CA SER A 183 -14.72 22.22 -5.44
C SER A 183 -14.06 21.43 -4.32
N ASN A 184 -14.82 21.05 -3.28
CA ASN A 184 -14.30 20.27 -2.16
C ASN A 184 -13.92 18.85 -2.60
N ILE A 185 -14.71 18.24 -3.48
CA ILE A 185 -14.39 16.91 -4.03
C ILE A 185 -13.16 16.96 -4.94
N LYS A 186 -13.09 17.96 -5.82
CA LYS A 186 -11.91 18.21 -6.66
C LYS A 186 -10.65 18.40 -5.82
N ALA A 187 -10.76 19.16 -4.74
CA ALA A 187 -9.67 19.36 -3.79
C ALA A 187 -9.26 18.05 -3.12
N ALA A 188 -10.21 17.21 -2.69
CA ALA A 188 -9.90 15.90 -2.09
C ALA A 188 -9.15 14.97 -3.07
N ILE A 189 -9.56 14.94 -4.34
CA ILE A 189 -8.86 14.14 -5.38
C ILE A 189 -7.42 14.66 -5.57
N LEU A 190 -7.23 15.97 -5.68
CA LEU A 190 -5.89 16.58 -5.81
C LEU A 190 -5.02 16.35 -4.58
N ARG A 191 -5.62 16.34 -3.39
CA ARG A 191 -4.94 16.04 -2.13
C ARG A 191 -4.39 14.62 -2.16
N GLY A 192 -5.25 13.65 -2.48
CA GLY A 192 -4.84 12.25 -2.60
C GLY A 192 -3.74 12.04 -3.64
N LEU A 193 -3.79 12.76 -4.77
CA LEU A 193 -2.73 12.72 -5.79
C LEU A 193 -1.41 13.34 -5.33
N LEU A 194 -1.45 14.47 -4.61
CA LEU A 194 -0.24 15.06 -4.02
C LEU A 194 0.41 14.11 -3.02
N ASP A 195 -0.42 13.39 -2.26
CA ASP A 195 0.04 12.53 -1.18
C ASP A 195 0.61 11.18 -1.64
N THR A 196 0.45 10.83 -2.91
CA THR A 196 1.06 9.64 -3.53
C THR A 196 2.12 10.01 -4.56
N ASP A 197 1.69 10.66 -5.65
CA ASP A 197 2.53 10.94 -6.82
C ASP A 197 3.12 12.36 -6.77
N GLY A 198 2.90 13.08 -5.69
CA GLY A 198 3.27 14.48 -5.56
C GLY A 198 4.43 14.75 -4.62
N HIS A 199 5.01 15.94 -4.80
CA HIS A 199 6.15 16.37 -4.00
C HIS A 199 6.22 17.90 -3.89
N ILE A 200 6.49 18.38 -2.67
CA ILE A 200 6.80 19.79 -2.39
C ILE A 200 8.31 19.92 -2.24
N PHE A 201 8.96 20.78 -3.02
CA PHE A 201 10.41 20.96 -2.99
C PHE A 201 10.85 22.37 -3.35
N ALA A 202 12.12 22.68 -3.12
CA ALA A 202 12.78 23.84 -3.69
C ALA A 202 14.12 23.39 -4.29
N ARG A 203 14.61 24.13 -5.27
CA ARG A 203 15.84 23.76 -5.96
C ARG A 203 17.06 24.38 -5.26
N LYS A 204 18.21 23.72 -5.41
CA LYS A 204 19.48 24.18 -4.80
C LYS A 204 19.97 25.50 -5.40
N ASP A 205 19.79 25.69 -6.70
CA ASP A 205 20.11 26.95 -7.42
C ASP A 205 19.26 28.14 -6.96
N GLU A 206 18.14 27.88 -6.26
CA GLU A 206 17.27 28.90 -5.67
C GLU A 206 17.51 29.07 -4.15
N ASP A 207 18.65 28.59 -3.63
CA ASP A 207 18.97 28.53 -2.19
C ASP A 207 17.85 27.89 -1.35
N TYR A 208 17.12 26.95 -1.96
CA TYR A 208 15.96 26.27 -1.39
C TYR A 208 14.80 27.19 -0.96
N LYS A 209 14.77 28.45 -1.40
CA LYS A 209 13.78 29.44 -0.96
C LYS A 209 12.48 29.43 -1.76
N TYR A 210 12.57 29.08 -3.04
CA TYR A 210 11.44 29.15 -3.97
C TYR A 210 10.73 27.79 -4.06
N PRO A 211 9.51 27.66 -3.50
CA PRO A 211 8.82 26.39 -3.48
C PRO A 211 8.22 26.03 -4.84
N HIS A 212 8.26 24.74 -5.13
CA HIS A 212 7.61 24.05 -6.24
C HIS A 212 6.76 22.94 -5.65
N LEU A 213 5.57 22.77 -6.18
CA LEU A 213 4.74 21.58 -5.98
C LEU A 213 4.65 20.88 -7.32
N LYS A 214 4.86 19.57 -7.33
CA LYS A 214 4.65 18.76 -8.54
C LYS A 214 3.82 17.51 -8.27
N ILE A 215 3.15 17.02 -9.30
CA ILE A 215 2.51 15.69 -9.35
C ILE A 215 3.02 15.00 -10.62
N THR A 216 3.55 13.80 -10.48
CA THR A 216 4.22 13.06 -11.56
C THR A 216 3.31 11.96 -12.10
N SER A 217 3.28 11.74 -13.42
CA SER A 217 2.59 10.62 -14.04
C SER A 217 3.13 10.33 -15.43
N ALA A 218 3.25 9.05 -15.78
CA ALA A 218 3.66 8.62 -17.13
C ALA A 218 2.56 8.82 -18.21
N SER A 219 1.39 9.36 -17.86
CA SER A 219 0.26 9.53 -18.77
C SER A 219 0.00 11.01 -19.07
N ASN A 220 0.40 11.46 -20.27
CA ASN A 220 0.20 12.84 -20.72
C ASN A 220 -1.27 13.28 -20.69
N LYS A 221 -2.21 12.37 -20.98
CA LYS A 221 -3.65 12.69 -20.91
C LYS A 221 -4.06 12.99 -19.46
N PHE A 222 -3.56 12.20 -18.51
CA PHE A 222 -3.82 12.41 -17.09
C PHE A 222 -3.15 13.67 -16.54
N LEU A 223 -1.92 13.98 -16.96
CA LEU A 223 -1.25 15.24 -16.60
C LEU A 223 -2.06 16.45 -17.07
N ASN A 224 -2.60 16.41 -18.29
CA ASN A 224 -3.47 17.49 -18.79
C ASN A 224 -4.75 17.60 -17.97
N ASP A 225 -5.37 16.49 -17.60
CA ASP A 225 -6.55 16.49 -16.75
C ASP A 225 -6.26 17.14 -15.38
N ILE A 226 -5.16 16.73 -14.73
CA ILE A 226 -4.71 17.30 -13.45
C ILE A 226 -4.46 18.80 -13.58
N LYS A 227 -3.76 19.24 -14.64
CA LYS A 227 -3.51 20.67 -14.92
C LYS A 227 -4.82 21.46 -15.01
N ILE A 228 -5.81 20.96 -15.74
CA ILE A 228 -7.12 21.63 -15.87
C ILE A 228 -7.77 21.78 -14.49
N LEU A 229 -7.79 20.70 -13.71
CA LEU A 229 -8.45 20.67 -12.40
C LEU A 229 -7.74 21.60 -11.39
N ILE A 230 -6.41 21.71 -11.43
CA ILE A 230 -5.65 22.66 -10.61
C ILE A 230 -5.95 24.11 -11.01
N ASN A 231 -6.04 24.39 -12.32
CA ASN A 231 -6.29 25.74 -12.82
C ASN A 231 -7.66 26.28 -12.39
N GLU A 232 -8.67 25.43 -12.17
CA GLU A 232 -9.97 25.85 -11.61
C GLU A 232 -9.85 26.49 -10.22
N PHE A 233 -8.83 26.13 -9.44
CA PHE A 233 -8.52 26.77 -8.18
C PHE A 233 -7.73 28.07 -8.34
N ASN A 234 -7.64 28.61 -9.56
CA ASN A 234 -6.87 29.81 -9.89
C ASN A 234 -5.40 29.69 -9.44
N MET A 235 -4.79 28.53 -9.67
CA MET A 235 -3.37 28.25 -9.46
C MET A 235 -2.77 27.85 -10.80
N PRO A 236 -1.97 28.72 -11.43
CA PRO A 236 -1.39 28.40 -12.74
C PRO A 236 -0.50 27.17 -12.68
N ALA A 237 -0.94 26.10 -13.31
CA ALA A 237 -0.18 24.85 -13.46
C ALA A 237 0.38 24.71 -14.88
N TYR A 238 1.58 24.14 -14.98
CA TYR A 238 2.23 23.85 -16.26
C TYR A 238 2.78 22.44 -16.28
N ILE A 239 2.91 21.85 -17.48
CA ILE A 239 3.46 20.51 -17.66
C ILE A 239 4.91 20.64 -18.07
N HIS A 240 5.79 19.85 -17.46
CA HIS A 240 7.20 19.74 -17.84
C HIS A 240 7.65 18.28 -17.73
N GLY A 241 7.89 17.64 -18.88
CA GLY A 241 8.12 16.19 -18.92
C GLY A 241 6.90 15.43 -18.39
N ASP A 242 7.14 14.54 -17.44
CA ASP A 242 6.11 13.72 -16.78
C ASP A 242 5.49 14.38 -15.55
N ASP A 243 5.71 15.70 -15.35
CA ASP A 243 5.28 16.43 -14.15
C ASP A 243 4.24 17.51 -14.49
N VAL A 244 3.18 17.63 -13.67
CA VAL A 244 2.41 18.88 -13.53
C VAL A 244 3.00 19.67 -12.38
N LEU A 245 3.36 20.92 -12.61
CA LEU A 245 4.00 21.76 -11.61
C LEU A 245 3.22 23.04 -11.31
N ILE A 246 3.35 23.47 -10.07
CA ILE A 246 2.91 24.75 -9.54
C ILE A 246 4.11 25.43 -8.89
N ARG A 247 4.37 26.68 -9.25
CA ARG A 247 5.52 27.45 -8.77
C ARG A 247 5.13 28.56 -7.80
N GLY A 248 6.01 28.80 -6.84
CA GLY A 248 6.06 30.02 -6.06
C GLY A 248 5.24 30.01 -4.77
N SER A 249 5.71 30.81 -3.82
CA SER A 249 5.23 30.91 -2.45
C SER A 249 3.74 31.22 -2.35
N LYS A 250 3.22 32.11 -3.22
CA LYS A 250 1.80 32.47 -3.26
C LYS A 250 0.92 31.26 -3.59
N ASN A 251 1.32 30.47 -4.60
CA ASN A 251 0.55 29.32 -5.03
C ASN A 251 0.67 28.15 -4.06
N LEU A 252 1.85 27.91 -3.46
CA LEU A 252 1.98 26.89 -2.41
C LEU A 252 1.09 27.22 -1.19
N LYS A 253 1.11 28.46 -0.70
CA LYS A 253 0.22 28.89 0.40
C LYS A 253 -1.25 28.71 0.05
N LYS A 254 -1.62 29.02 -1.20
CA LYS A 254 -2.98 28.84 -1.70
C LYS A 254 -3.38 27.37 -1.79
N TRP A 255 -2.49 26.51 -2.30
CA TRP A 255 -2.68 25.07 -2.33
C TRP A 255 -2.94 24.55 -0.92
N MET A 256 -2.04 24.84 0.03
CA MET A 256 -2.14 24.31 1.38
C MET A 256 -3.37 24.83 2.13
N LYS A 257 -3.86 26.03 1.79
CA LYS A 257 -5.09 26.59 2.36
C LYS A 257 -6.36 25.92 1.81
N ILE A 258 -6.44 25.67 0.50
CA ILE A 258 -7.67 25.22 -0.17
C ILE A 258 -7.70 23.69 -0.28
N ILE A 259 -6.58 23.11 -0.73
CA ILE A 259 -6.44 21.69 -1.02
C ILE A 259 -5.79 20.98 0.15
N GLY A 260 -4.66 21.49 0.67
CA GLY A 260 -3.92 20.86 1.76
C GLY A 260 -3.20 19.57 1.35
N SER A 261 -2.84 18.80 2.37
CA SER A 261 -2.23 17.47 2.28
C SER A 261 -2.62 16.69 3.53
N SER A 262 -2.87 15.40 3.39
CA SER A 262 -3.07 14.47 4.51
C SER A 262 -1.78 13.71 4.83
N HIS A 263 -0.78 13.74 3.94
CA HIS A 263 0.51 13.10 4.15
C HIS A 263 1.37 13.88 5.18
N PRO A 264 1.79 13.24 6.30
CA PRO A 264 2.56 13.92 7.36
C PRO A 264 3.84 14.60 6.86
N ILE A 265 4.57 13.96 5.94
CA ILE A 265 5.80 14.52 5.35
C ILE A 265 5.52 15.81 4.57
N ASN A 266 4.48 15.85 3.74
CA ASN A 266 4.13 17.05 2.95
C ASN A 266 3.75 18.21 3.88
N ASN A 267 2.96 17.93 4.92
CA ASN A 267 2.61 18.91 5.95
C ASN A 267 3.83 19.42 6.72
N TYR A 268 4.75 18.53 7.11
CA TYR A 268 6.00 18.90 7.75
C TYR A 268 6.86 19.81 6.85
N ARG A 269 7.00 19.46 5.57
CA ARG A 269 7.78 20.27 4.61
C ARG A 269 7.19 21.65 4.43
N TYR A 270 5.86 21.77 4.34
CA TYR A 270 5.22 23.07 4.28
C TYR A 270 5.45 23.90 5.56
N LYS A 271 5.32 23.28 6.73
CA LYS A 271 5.58 23.93 8.02
C LYS A 271 7.03 24.42 8.13
N GLN A 272 8.00 23.56 7.80
CA GLN A 272 9.41 23.92 7.77
C GLN A 272 9.66 25.15 6.88
N TRP A 273 9.06 25.18 5.70
CA TRP A 273 9.20 26.30 4.78
C TRP A 273 8.62 27.60 5.33
N LEU A 274 7.49 27.55 6.03
CA LEU A 274 6.92 28.73 6.70
C LEU A 274 7.83 29.27 7.80
N GLU A 275 8.48 28.38 8.55
CA GLU A 275 9.34 28.75 9.69
C GLU A 275 10.72 29.26 9.26
N THR A 276 11.33 28.58 8.30
CA THR A 276 12.74 28.82 7.93
C THR A 276 12.89 29.63 6.64
N GLY A 277 11.82 29.75 5.85
CA GLY A 277 11.88 30.27 4.49
C GLY A 277 12.57 29.34 3.49
N LYS A 278 12.95 28.11 3.88
CA LYS A 278 13.68 27.14 3.05
C LYS A 278 13.05 25.75 3.06
N LEU A 279 13.09 25.06 1.93
CA LEU A 279 12.71 23.65 1.77
C LEU A 279 13.96 22.79 1.59
N LEU A 280 14.58 22.39 2.70
CA LEU A 280 15.80 21.59 2.65
C LEU A 280 15.52 20.16 2.11
N PRO A 281 16.54 19.52 1.48
CA PRO A 281 16.47 18.12 1.09
C PRO A 281 16.25 17.21 2.28
N LYS A 282 15.59 16.06 2.05
CA LYS A 282 15.20 15.13 3.11
C LYS A 282 16.35 14.67 4.02
N HIS A 283 17.54 14.43 3.45
CA HIS A 283 18.72 14.00 4.21
C HIS A 283 19.31 15.10 5.12
N GLN A 284 18.91 16.36 4.93
CA GLN A 284 19.31 17.50 5.78
C GLN A 284 18.23 17.85 6.80
N LEU A 285 17.12 17.11 6.82
CA LEU A 285 16.07 17.29 7.81
C LEU A 285 16.48 16.54 9.08
N SER A 286 16.32 17.16 10.24
CA SER A 286 16.34 16.51 11.56
C SER A 286 15.12 15.60 11.80
N PHE A 287 14.46 15.16 10.72
CA PHE A 287 13.23 14.40 10.77
C PHE A 287 13.55 12.93 11.08
N GLU A 288 13.62 12.61 12.37
CA GLU A 288 13.47 11.23 12.81
C GLU A 288 12.00 10.83 12.60
N LEU A 289 11.74 10.07 11.53
CA LEU A 289 10.55 9.23 11.49
C LEU A 289 10.61 8.34 12.73
N PRO A 290 9.57 8.26 13.58
CA PRO A 290 9.61 7.41 14.75
C PRO A 290 10.02 6.00 14.32
N ASN A 291 11.11 5.52 14.91
CA ASN A 291 11.70 4.22 14.61
C ASN A 291 10.59 3.17 14.58
N ILE A 292 10.46 2.49 13.43
CA ILE A 292 9.76 1.21 13.37
C ILE A 292 10.64 0.25 14.18
N GLN A 293 10.44 0.24 15.50
CA GLN A 293 10.90 -0.87 16.32
C GLN A 293 10.32 -2.13 15.68
N ASP A 294 11.20 -3.10 15.42
CA ASP A 294 10.89 -4.43 14.91
C ASP A 294 9.72 -5.05 15.69
N LYS A 295 8.49 -4.78 15.27
CA LYS A 295 7.34 -5.61 15.62
C LYS A 295 7.40 -6.85 14.76
N ASN A 296 8.31 -7.73 15.13
CA ASN A 296 8.16 -9.17 14.98
C ASN A 296 6.88 -9.59 15.71
N HIS A 297 5.70 -9.35 15.12
CA HIS A 297 4.44 -10.04 15.40
C HIS A 297 3.31 -9.44 14.57
N ILE A 298 3.04 -10.03 13.41
CA ILE A 298 1.72 -10.64 13.09
C ILE A 298 2.01 -11.81 12.15
N LYS A 299 2.25 -13.01 12.72
CA LYS A 299 2.04 -14.25 11.96
C LYS A 299 0.55 -14.29 11.63
N GLY A 300 0.23 -14.26 10.34
CA GLY A 300 -1.13 -14.51 9.87
C GLY A 300 -1.63 -15.84 10.42
N SER A 301 -2.81 -15.79 11.03
CA SER A 301 -3.72 -16.93 11.19
C SER A 301 -5.01 -16.61 10.43
#